data_AF-A0A7V9BG94-F1
#
_entry.id   AF-A0A7V9BG94-F1
#
_cell.length_a   1.000
_cell.length_b   1.000
_cell.length_c   1.000
_cell.angle_alpha   90.00
_cell.angle_beta   90.00
_cell.angle_gamma   90.00
#
_symmetry.space_group_name_H-M   'P 1'
#
loop_
_entity.id
_entity.type
_entity.pdbx_description
1 polymer ?
#
loop_
_entity_poly.entity_id
_entity_poly.type
_entity_poly.pdbx_seq_one_letter_code
_entity_poly.pdbx_strand_id
1 'polypeptide(L)'
;MDPFLGRPIVEADEQPGAPWVVVIGHDVWRTRFASDPDVIGRELRLGNIHHTVVGVMPEGFRFPVAHSFWVPSGYRDAPQAGRRWRRRPSPSRW
;
A
#
# COMPACT_ATOMS: atom_id res chain seq x y z
N MET A 1 -4.54 3.71 15.35
CA MET A 1 -3.12 3.81 14.94
C MET A 1 -3.04 4.94 13.95
N ASP A 2 -2.25 5.97 14.27
CA ASP A 2 -2.11 7.13 13.41
C ASP A 2 -0.79 7.01 12.61
N PRO A 3 -0.83 7.00 11.27
CA PRO A 3 0.37 6.99 10.45
C PRO A 3 1.16 8.29 10.57
N PHE A 4 2.49 8.21 10.44
CA PHE A 4 3.37 9.37 10.30
C PHE A 4 3.12 10.13 8.98
N LEU A 5 2.82 9.42 7.89
CA LEU A 5 2.41 9.99 6.61
C LEU A 5 1.20 9.24 6.05
N GLY A 6 0.32 9.96 5.35
CA GLY A 6 -0.82 9.38 4.66
C GLY A 6 -1.97 8.99 5.60
N ARG A 7 -2.55 7.81 5.39
CA ARG A 7 -3.73 7.32 6.11
C ARG A 7 -3.60 5.85 6.53
N PRO A 8 -4.32 5.39 7.57
CA PRO A 8 -4.39 3.97 7.88
C PRO A 8 -5.18 3.21 6.80
N ILE A 9 -5.11 1.89 6.84
CA ILE A 9 -6.07 1.02 6.13
C ILE A 9 -7.46 1.26 6.72
N VAL A 10 -8.47 1.41 5.86
CA VAL A 10 -9.86 1.61 6.25
C VAL A 10 -10.75 0.49 5.70
N GLU A 11 -11.96 0.37 6.22
CA GLU A 11 -12.92 -0.68 5.84
C GLU A 11 -13.19 -0.76 4.32
N ALA A 12 -13.14 0.38 3.61
CA ALA A 12 -13.30 0.43 2.16
C ALA A 12 -12.17 -0.29 1.39
N ASP A 13 -10.97 -0.36 1.96
CA ASP A 13 -9.83 -1.06 1.35
C ASP A 13 -9.94 -2.60 1.50
N GLU A 14 -10.82 -3.07 2.37
CA GLU A 14 -11.02 -4.49 2.65
C GLU A 14 -12.18 -5.09 1.85
N GLN A 15 -12.88 -4.27 1.07
CA GLN A 15 -14.01 -4.72 0.26
C GLN A 15 -13.58 -5.58 -0.93
N PRO A 16 -14.42 -6.52 -1.38
CA PRO A 16 -14.16 -7.27 -2.61
C PRO A 16 -13.92 -6.35 -3.81
N GLY A 17 -12.80 -6.54 -4.50
CA GLY A 17 -12.42 -5.72 -5.66
C GLY A 17 -11.80 -4.36 -5.32
N ALA A 18 -11.58 -4.05 -4.03
CA ALA A 18 -10.83 -2.87 -3.63
C ALA A 18 -9.40 -2.87 -4.21
N PRO A 19 -8.79 -1.70 -4.43
CA PRO A 19 -7.41 -1.61 -4.91
C PRO A 19 -6.42 -2.29 -3.96
N TRP A 20 -5.30 -2.76 -4.53
CA TRP A 20 -4.19 -3.27 -3.74
C TRP A 20 -3.46 -2.13 -3.03
N VAL A 21 -3.57 -2.04 -1.72
CA VAL A 21 -2.97 -0.97 -0.90
C VAL A 21 -2.11 -1.54 0.22
N VAL A 22 -1.13 -0.74 0.66
CA VAL A 22 -0.21 -1.12 1.73
C VAL A 22 0.14 0.08 2.61
N VAL A 23 0.24 -0.18 3.90
CA VAL A 23 0.91 0.72 4.85
C VAL A 23 2.28 0.12 5.16
N ILE A 24 3.34 0.93 5.05
CA ILE A 24 4.72 0.48 5.26
C ILE A 24 5.27 0.95 6.61
N GLY A 25 6.25 0.21 7.14
CA GLY A 25 7.02 0.64 8.30
C GLY A 25 7.95 1.82 7.99
N HIS A 26 8.29 2.59 9.02
CA HIS A 26 9.24 3.70 8.94
C HIS A 26 10.63 3.26 8.44
N ASP A 27 11.06 2.05 8.80
CA ASP A 27 12.31 1.42 8.35
C ASP A 27 12.32 1.17 6.84
N VAL A 28 11.22 0.66 6.28
CA VAL A 28 11.07 0.45 4.83
C VAL A 28 11.09 1.78 4.10
N TRP A 29 10.35 2.77 4.59
CA TRP A 29 10.34 4.11 4.00
C TRP A 29 11.75 4.71 3.97
N ARG A 30 12.50 4.64 5.08
CA ARG A 30 13.88 5.13 5.14
C ARG A 30 14.83 4.38 4.23
N THR A 31 14.78 3.04 4.22
CA THR A 31 15.80 2.22 3.55
C THR A 31 15.51 1.98 2.07
N ARG A 32 14.25 1.78 1.68
CA ARG A 32 13.87 1.46 0.30
C ARG A 32 13.38 2.67 -0.49
N PHE A 33 12.82 3.66 0.20
CA PHE A 33 12.33 4.89 -0.42
C PHE A 33 13.17 6.10 -0.03
N ALA A 34 14.34 5.91 0.57
CA ALA A 34 15.27 7.00 0.94
C ALA A 34 14.61 8.12 1.76
N SER A 35 13.59 7.82 2.57
CA SER A 35 12.79 8.80 3.32
C SER A 35 12.08 9.84 2.44
N ASP A 36 11.70 9.45 1.22
CA ASP A 36 11.04 10.32 0.26
C ASP A 36 9.64 10.73 0.74
N PRO A 37 9.37 12.04 0.95
CA PRO A 37 8.07 12.50 1.45
C PRO A 37 6.92 12.26 0.46
N ASP A 38 7.23 12.07 -0.83
CA ASP A 38 6.27 11.78 -1.89
C ASP A 38 6.06 10.27 -2.11
N VAL A 39 6.23 9.46 -1.06
CA VAL A 39 6.05 8.00 -1.12
C VAL A 39 4.58 7.58 -1.25
N ILE A 40 3.64 8.42 -0.78
CA ILE A 40 2.21 8.13 -0.86
C ILE A 40 1.76 8.11 -2.33
N GLY A 41 1.07 7.04 -2.73
CA GLY A 41 0.68 6.79 -4.12
C GLY A 41 1.74 6.07 -4.95
N ARG A 42 2.95 5.82 -4.43
CA ARG A 42 3.94 4.99 -5.12
C ARG A 42 3.55 3.52 -5.07
N GLU A 43 3.91 2.79 -6.12
CA GLU A 43 3.73 1.34 -6.16
C GLU A 43 4.94 0.62 -5.57
N LEU A 44 4.67 -0.44 -4.82
CA LEU A 44 5.65 -1.44 -4.42
C LEU A 44 5.14 -2.83 -4.75
N ARG A 45 6.06 -3.73 -5.11
CA ARG A 45 5.71 -5.11 -5.44
C ARG A 45 5.95 -6.02 -4.24
N LEU A 46 4.89 -6.65 -3.73
CA LEU A 46 4.97 -7.74 -2.75
C LEU A 46 4.66 -9.05 -3.47
N GLY A 47 5.66 -9.92 -3.61
CA GLY A 47 5.56 -11.10 -4.47
C GLY A 47 5.30 -10.71 -5.92
N ASN A 48 4.14 -11.13 -6.45
CA ASN A 48 3.71 -10.83 -7.82
C ASN A 48 2.61 -9.75 -7.88
N ILE A 49 2.29 -9.10 -6.76
CA ILE A 49 1.18 -8.15 -6.65
C ILE A 49 1.73 -6.75 -6.38
N HIS A 50 1.29 -5.79 -7.19
CA HIS A 50 1.57 -4.36 -7.01
C HIS A 50 0.62 -3.78 -5.97
N HIS A 51 1.15 -3.11 -4.97
CA HIS A 51 0.41 -2.41 -3.93
C HIS A 51 0.75 -0.93 -3.98
N THR A 52 -0.25 -0.08 -3.80
CA THR A 52 -0.07 1.37 -3.66
C THR A 52 0.18 1.71 -2.19
N VAL A 53 1.24 2.47 -1.91
CA VAL A 53 1.51 2.96 -0.55
C VAL A 53 0.48 4.01 -0.17
N VAL A 54 -0.28 3.76 0.88
CA VAL A 54 -1.30 4.70 1.40
C VAL A 54 -0.93 5.31 2.75
N GLY A 55 0.08 4.77 3.43
CA GLY A 55 0.60 5.35 4.66
C GLY A 55 1.95 4.80 5.09
N VAL A 56 2.61 5.54 5.99
CA VAL A 56 3.86 5.17 6.66
C VAL A 56 3.60 5.17 8.16
N MET A 57 3.88 4.08 8.87
CA MET A 57 3.75 4.03 10.32
C MET A 57 4.86 4.84 11.03
N PRO A 58 4.61 5.36 12.24
CA PRO A 58 5.64 6.03 13.03
C PRO A 58 6.85 5.16 13.32
N GLU A 59 7.99 5.80 13.60
CA GLU A 59 9.19 5.11 14.07
C GLU A 59 8.89 4.28 15.34
N GLY A 60 9.43 3.06 15.40
CA GLY A 60 9.23 2.17 16.55
C GLY A 60 7.87 1.48 16.62
N PHE A 61 6.99 1.66 15.63
CA PHE A 61 5.72 0.95 15.55
C PHE A 61 5.91 -0.57 15.26
N ARG A 62 5.31 -1.46 16.07
CA ARG A 62 5.59 -2.93 16.04
C ARG A 62 4.36 -3.86 16.16
N PHE A 63 3.18 -3.42 15.74
CA PHE A 63 1.94 -4.21 15.91
C PHE A 63 1.67 -5.12 14.70
N PRO A 64 1.00 -6.29 14.81
CA PRO A 64 0.79 -7.13 16.01
C PRO A 64 2.03 -7.97 16.36
N VAL A 65 3.02 -7.96 15.49
CA VAL A 65 4.40 -8.46 15.60
C VAL A 65 5.26 -7.49 14.77
N ALA A 66 6.58 -7.45 14.95
CA ALA A 66 7.46 -6.60 14.14
C ALA A 66 7.31 -6.98 12.64
N HIS A 67 6.43 -6.29 11.94
CA HIS A 67 6.14 -6.48 10.53
C HIS A 67 6.44 -5.16 9.84
N SER A 68 7.17 -5.24 8.73
CA SER A 68 7.51 -4.06 7.94
C SER A 68 6.38 -3.65 6.98
N PHE A 69 5.29 -4.43 6.92
CA PHE A 69 4.17 -4.26 6.00
C PHE A 69 2.83 -4.68 6.63
N TRP A 70 1.78 -3.91 6.35
CA TRP A 70 0.39 -4.25 6.67
C TRP A 70 -0.47 -4.17 5.42
N VAL A 71 -1.29 -5.19 5.21
CA VAL A 71 -2.20 -5.32 4.06
C VAL A 71 -3.62 -5.65 4.55
N PRO A 72 -4.69 -5.25 3.82
CA PRO A 72 -6.08 -5.65 4.08
C PRO A 72 -6.26 -7.14 4.38
N SER A 73 -7.11 -7.45 5.37
CA SER A 73 -7.31 -8.81 5.87
C SER A 73 -8.00 -9.75 4.84
N GLY A 74 -8.83 -9.19 3.95
CA GLY A 74 -9.56 -9.89 2.91
C GLY A 74 -8.72 -10.45 1.74
N TYR A 75 -7.41 -10.17 1.67
CA TYR A 75 -6.56 -10.68 0.58
C TYR A 75 -6.33 -12.20 0.59
N ARG A 76 -6.70 -12.89 1.67
CA ARG A 76 -6.55 -14.34 1.80
C ARG A 76 -7.29 -15.16 0.74
N ASP A 77 -8.35 -14.61 0.16
CA ASP A 77 -9.24 -15.30 -0.80
C ASP A 77 -9.21 -14.72 -2.22
N ALA A 78 -8.29 -13.79 -2.52
CA ALA A 78 -8.18 -13.25 -3.87
C ALA A 78 -7.49 -14.28 -4.79
N PRO A 79 -8.17 -14.77 -5.87
CA PRO A 79 -7.48 -15.59 -6.86
C PRO A 79 -6.29 -14.81 -7.40
N GLN A 80 -5.12 -15.45 -7.47
CA GLN A 80 -3.88 -14.81 -7.94
C GLN A 80 -4.19 -14.09 -9.25
N ALA A 81 -4.24 -12.75 -9.21
CA ALA A 81 -4.78 -11.93 -10.28
C ALA A 81 -3.90 -12.01 -11.53
N GLY A 82 -4.10 -13.07 -12.31
CA GLY A 82 -3.66 -13.21 -13.67
C GLY A 82 -4.52 -12.34 -14.58
N ARG A 83 -3.87 -11.38 -15.23
CA ARG A 83 -4.30 -10.65 -16.43
C ARG A 83 -5.47 -9.67 -16.30
N ARG A 84 -5.14 -8.39 -16.40
CA ARG A 84 -5.46 -7.48 -17.54
C ARG A 84 -5.53 -6.04 -17.03
N TRP A 85 -4.40 -5.36 -17.08
CA TRP A 85 -4.33 -3.91 -16.98
C TRP A 85 -5.30 -3.28 -18.00
N ARG A 86 -6.36 -2.62 -17.52
CA ARG A 86 -7.05 -1.60 -18.32
C ARG A 86 -6.23 -0.32 -18.23
N ARG A 87 -5.67 0.09 -19.37
CA ARG A 87 -5.04 1.40 -19.55
C ARG A 87 -5.98 2.49 -19.05
N ARG A 88 -5.51 3.38 -18.16
CA ARG A 88 -6.17 4.67 -17.89
C ARG A 88 -6.25 5.44 -19.21
N PRO A 89 -7.38 6.07 -19.58
CA PRO A 89 -7.39 7.07 -20.64
C PRO A 89 -6.61 8.30 -20.16
N SER A 90 -5.72 8.79 -21.03
CA SER A 90 -5.05 10.08 -20.86
C SER A 90 -6.09 11.20 -20.86
N PRO A 91 -6.02 12.21 -19.98
CA PRO A 91 -6.94 13.34 -20.06
C PRO A 91 -6.58 14.20 -21.27
N SER A 92 -7.49 14.27 -22.23
CA SER A 92 -7.46 15.23 -23.33
C SER A 92 -7.50 16.64 -22.74
N ARG A 93 -6.49 17.45 -23.06
CA ARG A 93 -6.49 18.89 -22.78
C ARG A 93 -6.91 19.61 -24.07
N TRP A 94 -7.95 20.42 -23.94
CA TRP A 94 -8.45 21.34 -24.97
C TRP A 94 -7.40 22.39 -25.34
#